data_AF-A0A5C8K0P7-F1
#
_entry.id   AF-A0A5C8K0P7-F1
#
_cell.length_a   1.000
_cell.length_b   1.000
_cell.length_c   1.000
_cell.angle_alpha   90.00
_cell.angle_beta   90.00
_cell.angle_gamma   90.00
#
_symmetry.space_group_name_H-M   'P 1'
#
loop_
_entity.id
_entity.type
_entity.pdbx_description
1 polymer ?
#
loop_
_entity_poly.entity_id
_entity_poly.type
_entity_poly.pdbx_seq_one_letter_code
_entity_poly.pdbx_strand_id
1 'polypeptide(L)'
;MTANPGSDRLDALLAQVLGSVGGADPRVRELVGGLVAHLHAFVRETRPTEAEWLRAVDFLVRVGQTCTETRNEFILLSDMLGVTSAVDEVNHTGPPTMTPSSVEGPFHSPAPPRPMGAWIAEGPERHRGEPAVVHGRVTDCDGNPLAGAVLDVWQSNDTGLYDSQDAEQPDGNLRALLTTGDDGAYWFRTVKPSSYPVPTDGPVGELLRAIGRHPMRPAHVHIKVQAAGHRPLTTHIFVAGDPYLGSDAAFAVKDALVTDFLPSADARFGMDGPFLAAEFDIRLVEEGDPR
;
A
#
# COMPACT_ATOMS: atom_id res chain seq x y z
N MET A 1 -1.72 0.84 -49.98
CA MET A 1 -1.45 1.38 -48.63
C MET A 1 -0.08 2.00 -48.66
N THR A 2 0.02 3.32 -48.78
CA THR A 2 1.31 4.03 -48.80
C THR A 2 1.82 4.16 -47.36
N ALA A 3 2.94 3.51 -47.05
CA ALA A 3 3.61 3.62 -45.77
C ALA A 3 3.94 5.10 -45.48
N ASN A 4 3.71 5.54 -44.25
CA ASN A 4 4.02 6.89 -43.81
C ASN A 4 5.54 6.97 -43.54
N PRO A 5 6.33 7.74 -44.31
CA PRO A 5 7.80 7.77 -44.19
C PRO A 5 8.33 8.28 -42.83
N GLY A 6 7.45 8.82 -41.96
CA GLY A 6 7.76 9.09 -40.56
C GLY A 6 7.72 7.84 -39.66
N SER A 7 6.85 6.86 -39.97
CA SER A 7 6.74 5.59 -39.24
C SER A 7 8.00 4.76 -39.44
N ASP A 8 8.46 4.64 -40.69
CA ASP A 8 9.60 3.80 -41.06
C ASP A 8 10.90 4.25 -40.34
N ARG A 9 11.05 5.54 -40.06
CA ARG A 9 12.21 6.08 -39.32
C ARG A 9 12.15 5.77 -37.83
N LEU A 10 10.97 5.83 -37.21
CA LEU A 10 10.82 5.48 -35.79
C LEU A 10 10.98 3.98 -35.55
N ASP A 11 10.53 3.15 -36.49
CA ASP A 11 10.74 1.70 -36.46
C ASP A 11 12.22 1.34 -36.58
N ALA A 12 12.95 2.00 -37.49
CA ALA A 12 14.40 1.81 -37.61
C ALA A 12 15.16 2.24 -36.34
N LEU A 13 14.78 3.36 -35.71
CA LEU A 13 15.37 3.80 -34.45
C LEU A 13 15.09 2.80 -33.32
N LEU A 14 13.84 2.33 -33.18
CA LEU A 14 13.50 1.34 -32.15
C LEU A 14 14.33 0.06 -32.32
N ALA A 15 14.45 -0.45 -33.55
CA ALA A 15 15.28 -1.61 -33.84
C ALA A 15 16.76 -1.40 -33.47
N GLN A 16 17.30 -0.21 -33.73
CA GLN A 16 18.66 0.16 -33.33
C GLN A 16 18.84 0.18 -31.80
N VAL A 17 17.90 0.79 -31.07
CA VAL A 17 17.99 0.85 -29.60
C VAL A 17 17.89 -0.54 -29.00
N LEU A 18 16.89 -1.34 -29.40
CA LEU A 18 16.72 -2.72 -28.93
C LEU A 18 17.93 -3.61 -29.26
N GLY A 19 18.52 -3.43 -30.46
CA GLY A 19 19.75 -4.12 -30.85
C GLY A 19 20.96 -3.79 -29.98
N SER A 20 20.94 -2.69 -29.22
CA SER A 20 22.00 -2.31 -28.28
C SER A 20 21.80 -2.85 -26.86
N VAL A 21 20.64 -3.44 -26.55
CA VAL A 21 20.34 -4.07 -25.24
C VAL A 21 21.02 -5.46 -25.16
N GLY A 22 22.35 -5.46 -25.07
CA GLY A 22 23.22 -6.65 -25.17
C GLY A 22 23.81 -7.16 -23.85
N GLY A 23 23.24 -6.78 -22.70
CA GLY A 23 23.75 -7.15 -21.38
C GLY A 23 23.84 -8.67 -21.14
N ALA A 24 24.68 -9.08 -20.19
CA ALA A 24 24.89 -10.50 -19.86
C ALA A 24 23.68 -11.15 -19.16
N ASP A 25 22.96 -10.37 -18.35
CA ASP A 25 21.79 -10.85 -17.62
C ASP A 25 20.55 -10.92 -18.55
N PRO A 26 20.01 -12.12 -18.82
CA PRO A 26 18.87 -12.28 -19.72
C PRO A 26 17.60 -11.60 -19.19
N ARG A 27 17.38 -11.55 -17.88
CA ARG A 27 16.19 -10.95 -17.27
C ARG A 27 16.24 -9.42 -17.36
N VAL A 28 17.40 -8.83 -17.11
CA VAL A 28 17.59 -7.37 -17.28
C VAL A 28 17.34 -6.97 -18.74
N ARG A 29 17.83 -7.76 -19.70
CA ARG A 29 17.56 -7.49 -21.13
C ARG A 29 16.08 -7.53 -21.47
N GLU A 30 15.36 -8.53 -20.96
CA GLU A 30 13.91 -8.66 -21.17
C GLU A 30 13.17 -7.44 -20.63
N LEU A 31 13.43 -7.05 -19.38
CA LEU A 31 12.76 -5.92 -18.72
C LEU A 31 13.08 -4.58 -19.40
N VAL A 32 14.36 -4.30 -19.67
CA VAL A 32 14.77 -3.05 -20.32
C VAL A 32 14.29 -3.00 -21.77
N GLY A 33 14.38 -4.11 -22.50
CA GLY A 33 13.86 -4.20 -23.88
C GLY A 33 12.37 -3.93 -23.95
N GLY A 34 11.58 -4.53 -23.04
CA GLY A 34 10.15 -4.27 -22.91
C GLY A 34 9.85 -2.80 -22.61
N LEU A 35 10.53 -2.21 -21.61
CA LEU A 35 10.37 -0.80 -21.25
C LEU A 35 10.66 0.13 -22.43
N VAL A 36 11.77 -0.08 -23.14
CA VAL A 36 12.14 0.70 -24.34
C VAL A 36 11.05 0.62 -25.39
N ALA A 37 10.53 -0.59 -25.67
CA ALA A 37 9.47 -0.78 -26.66
C ALA A 37 8.20 0.00 -26.29
N HIS A 38 7.77 -0.06 -25.02
CA HIS A 38 6.59 0.66 -24.55
C HIS A 38 6.78 2.18 -24.55
N LEU A 39 7.95 2.69 -24.17
CA LEU A 39 8.25 4.13 -24.23
C LEU A 39 8.25 4.67 -25.67
N HIS A 40 8.84 3.92 -26.62
CA HIS A 40 8.80 4.31 -28.04
C HIS A 40 7.39 4.27 -28.61
N ALA A 41 6.58 3.29 -28.21
CA ALA A 41 5.16 3.22 -28.59
C ALA A 41 4.38 4.43 -28.06
N PHE A 42 4.58 4.80 -26.78
CA PHE A 42 3.96 5.98 -26.17
C PHE A 42 4.31 7.28 -26.92
N VAL A 43 5.60 7.48 -27.26
CA VAL A 43 6.05 8.65 -28.03
C VAL A 43 5.43 8.68 -29.42
N ARG A 44 5.30 7.53 -30.08
CA ARG A 44 4.68 7.41 -31.41
C ARG A 44 3.20 7.77 -31.39
N GLU A 45 2.49 7.29 -30.37
CA GLU A 45 1.05 7.50 -30.21
C GLU A 45 0.74 8.96 -29.86
N THR A 46 1.42 9.49 -28.85
CA THR A 46 1.12 10.82 -28.30
C THR A 46 1.80 11.97 -29.03
N ARG A 47 2.89 11.68 -29.76
CA ARG A 47 3.66 12.65 -30.55
C ARG A 47 4.02 13.92 -29.76
N PRO A 48 4.68 13.79 -28.58
CA PRO A 48 4.98 14.95 -27.75
C PRO A 48 5.90 15.93 -28.48
N THR A 49 5.66 17.21 -28.26
CA THR A 49 6.57 18.28 -28.66
C THR A 49 7.86 18.24 -27.82
N GLU A 50 8.94 18.84 -28.33
CA GLU A 50 10.20 18.96 -27.60
C GLU A 50 10.01 19.71 -26.27
N ALA A 51 9.13 20.71 -26.23
CA ALA A 51 8.81 21.45 -25.03
C ALA A 51 8.07 20.58 -23.98
N GLU A 52 7.16 19.70 -24.41
CA GLU A 52 6.50 18.73 -23.52
C GLU A 52 7.51 17.71 -22.98
N TRP A 53 8.38 17.20 -23.84
CA TRP A 53 9.44 16.28 -23.44
C TRP A 53 10.40 16.90 -22.41
N LEU A 54 10.88 18.13 -22.64
CA LEU A 54 11.75 18.83 -21.69
C LEU A 54 11.06 19.08 -20.34
N ARG A 55 9.76 19.40 -20.33
CA ARG A 55 8.99 19.52 -19.09
C ARG A 55 8.85 18.20 -18.35
N ALA A 56 8.66 17.09 -19.05
CA ALA A 56 8.59 15.76 -18.45
C ALA A 56 9.95 15.34 -17.85
N VAL A 57 11.06 15.66 -18.52
CA VAL A 57 12.41 15.44 -17.99
C VAL A 57 12.64 16.27 -16.72
N ASP A 58 12.31 17.56 -16.75
CA ASP A 58 12.38 18.43 -15.56
C ASP A 58 11.55 17.89 -14.39
N PHE A 59 10.33 17.43 -14.67
CA PHE A 59 9.48 16.79 -13.66
C PHE A 59 10.18 15.60 -12.99
N LEU A 60 10.76 14.67 -13.77
CA LEU A 60 11.46 13.51 -13.23
C LEU A 60 12.72 13.90 -12.42
N VAL A 61 13.43 14.94 -12.86
CA VAL A 61 14.57 15.49 -12.09
C VAL A 61 14.10 16.03 -10.74
N ARG A 62 13.00 16.81 -10.72
CA ARG A 62 12.44 17.36 -9.48
C ARG A 62 11.91 16.27 -8.54
N VAL A 63 11.31 15.19 -9.09
CA VAL A 63 10.92 14.02 -8.30
C VAL A 63 12.14 13.43 -7.59
N GLY A 64 13.23 13.19 -8.34
CA GLY A 64 14.48 12.69 -7.76
C GLY A 64 15.07 13.61 -6.70
N GLN A 65 15.06 14.93 -6.92
CA GLN A 65 15.57 15.93 -5.97
C GLN A 65 14.72 16.10 -4.71
N THR A 66 13.46 15.68 -4.75
CA THR A 66 12.51 15.73 -3.62
C THR A 66 12.67 14.50 -2.71
N CYS A 67 13.34 13.45 -3.18
CA CYS A 67 13.62 12.27 -2.37
C CYS A 67 14.67 12.59 -1.27
N THR A 68 14.41 12.13 -0.06
CA THR A 68 15.30 12.18 1.11
C THR A 68 15.42 10.79 1.74
N GLU A 69 16.15 10.65 2.84
CA GLU A 69 16.21 9.38 3.58
C GLU A 69 14.85 8.92 4.12
N THR A 70 13.94 9.85 4.38
CA THR A 70 12.61 9.61 4.97
C THR A 70 11.45 9.89 4.02
N ARG A 71 11.74 10.35 2.79
CA ARG A 71 10.74 10.63 1.76
C ARG A 71 11.17 10.04 0.42
N ASN A 72 10.34 9.20 -0.17
CA ASN A 72 10.59 8.66 -1.51
C ASN A 72 9.52 9.11 -2.51
N GLU A 73 9.78 10.22 -3.18
CA GLU A 73 8.86 10.80 -4.17
C GLU A 73 8.71 9.91 -5.42
N PHE A 74 9.68 9.04 -5.73
CA PHE A 74 9.56 8.05 -6.81
C PHE A 74 8.57 6.93 -6.46
N ILE A 75 8.55 6.47 -5.21
CA ILE A 75 7.52 5.53 -4.74
C ILE A 75 6.16 6.21 -4.79
N LEU A 76 6.05 7.45 -4.30
CA LEU A 76 4.79 8.20 -4.39
C LEU A 76 4.31 8.38 -5.84
N LEU A 77 5.22 8.66 -6.78
CA LEU A 77 4.88 8.71 -8.22
C LEU A 77 4.37 7.35 -8.72
N SER A 78 5.04 6.26 -8.34
CA SER A 78 4.62 4.89 -8.67
C SER A 78 3.22 4.59 -8.14
N ASP A 79 2.93 4.94 -6.89
CA ASP A 79 1.61 4.76 -6.26
C ASP A 79 0.54 5.56 -7.01
N MET A 80 0.81 6.85 -7.28
CA MET A 80 -0.16 7.72 -7.96
C MET A 80 -0.38 7.33 -9.42
N LEU A 81 0.54 6.61 -10.05
CA LEU A 81 0.35 6.04 -11.39
C LEU A 81 -0.22 4.61 -11.36
N GLY A 82 -0.49 4.05 -10.16
CA GLY A 82 -1.00 2.68 -9.99
C GLY A 82 0.04 1.59 -10.28
N VAL A 83 1.31 1.95 -10.48
CA VAL A 83 2.37 1.00 -10.82
C VAL A 83 2.70 0.10 -9.64
N THR A 84 2.71 0.64 -8.41
CA THR A 84 2.97 -0.17 -7.20
C THR A 84 1.89 -1.23 -7.00
N SER A 85 0.61 -0.87 -7.16
CA SER A 85 -0.51 -1.82 -7.09
C SER A 85 -0.47 -2.85 -8.22
N ALA A 86 -0.06 -2.45 -9.43
CA ALA A 86 0.11 -3.39 -10.54
C ALA A 86 1.25 -4.40 -10.27
N VAL A 87 2.35 -3.95 -9.66
CA VAL A 87 3.46 -4.82 -9.23
C VAL A 87 3.00 -5.76 -8.12
N ASP A 88 2.22 -5.28 -7.15
CA ASP A 88 1.61 -6.11 -6.11
C ASP A 88 0.76 -7.24 -6.71
N GLU A 89 -0.16 -6.89 -7.61
CA GLU A 89 -1.13 -7.82 -8.20
C GLU A 89 -0.47 -8.97 -8.99
N VAL A 90 0.64 -8.71 -9.69
CA VAL A 90 1.33 -9.76 -10.47
C VAL A 90 2.24 -10.66 -9.63
N ASN A 91 2.68 -10.21 -8.45
CA ASN A 91 3.61 -10.96 -7.61
C ASN A 91 2.94 -11.69 -6.44
N HIS A 92 1.75 -11.25 -6.01
CA HIS A 92 1.04 -11.82 -4.86
C HIS A 92 -0.24 -12.53 -5.29
N THR A 93 -0.08 -13.60 -6.07
CA THR A 93 -1.16 -14.49 -6.49
C THR A 93 -1.24 -15.72 -5.61
N GLY A 94 -2.41 -16.34 -5.52
CA GLY A 94 -2.64 -17.54 -4.74
C GLY A 94 -4.11 -17.97 -4.75
N PRO A 95 -4.49 -18.92 -3.88
CA PRO A 95 -5.84 -19.46 -3.87
C PRO A 95 -6.88 -18.38 -3.54
N PRO A 96 -8.13 -18.49 -4.03
CA PRO A 96 -9.19 -17.49 -3.78
C PRO A 96 -9.52 -17.27 -2.30
N THR A 97 -9.11 -18.19 -1.42
CA THR A 97 -9.32 -18.09 0.02
C THR A 97 -8.26 -17.23 0.72
N MET A 98 -7.13 -16.90 0.08
CA MET A 98 -6.09 -16.09 0.70
C MET A 98 -6.58 -14.66 0.97
N THR A 99 -6.02 -14.02 1.99
CA THR A 99 -6.19 -12.58 2.16
C THR A 99 -5.40 -11.85 1.07
N PRO A 100 -6.03 -10.94 0.28
CA PRO A 100 -5.30 -10.18 -0.73
C PRO A 100 -4.19 -9.33 -0.12
N SER A 101 -3.05 -9.28 -0.78
CA SER A 101 -2.01 -8.31 -0.47
C SER A 101 -2.42 -6.90 -0.89
N SER A 102 -1.66 -5.92 -0.41
CA SER A 102 -1.73 -4.54 -0.87
C SER A 102 -0.40 -3.84 -0.64
N VAL A 103 -0.23 -2.67 -1.27
CA VAL A 103 0.94 -1.80 -1.12
C VAL A 103 1.23 -1.44 0.33
N GLU A 104 2.51 -1.34 0.69
CA GLU A 104 2.94 -1.03 2.07
C GLU A 104 2.71 0.44 2.45
N GLY A 105 2.91 1.35 1.50
CA GLY A 105 2.96 2.79 1.76
C GLY A 105 4.26 3.23 2.45
N PRO A 106 4.48 4.55 2.59
CA PRO A 106 5.76 5.10 3.02
C PRO A 106 5.93 5.22 4.55
N PHE A 107 4.91 4.87 5.33
CA PHE A 107 4.85 5.14 6.78
C PHE A 107 5.11 3.92 7.65
N HIS A 108 5.61 2.82 7.07
CA HIS A 108 6.06 1.68 7.86
C HIS A 108 7.31 2.06 8.66
N SER A 109 7.29 1.74 9.95
CA SER A 109 8.44 1.74 10.84
C SER A 109 8.24 0.58 11.82
N PRO A 110 9.32 -0.02 12.36
CA PRO A 110 9.20 -1.16 13.26
C PRO A 110 8.30 -0.86 14.46
N ALA A 111 7.20 -1.60 14.60
CA ALA A 111 6.29 -1.44 15.72
C ALA A 111 6.87 -1.97 17.04
N PRO A 112 6.55 -1.35 18.19
CA PRO A 112 6.95 -1.89 19.49
C PRO A 112 6.17 -3.19 19.80
N PRO A 113 6.81 -4.18 20.45
CA PRO A 113 6.12 -5.36 20.98
C PRO A 113 5.03 -4.96 21.98
N ARG A 114 3.82 -5.47 21.79
CA ARG A 114 2.68 -5.21 22.70
C ARG A 114 2.00 -6.52 23.07
N PRO A 115 1.46 -6.64 24.30
CA PRO A 115 0.66 -7.80 24.66
C PRO A 115 -0.66 -7.82 23.87
N MET A 116 -1.21 -9.02 23.68
CA MET A 116 -2.50 -9.18 23.03
C MET A 116 -3.57 -8.33 23.73
N GLY A 117 -4.35 -7.58 22.95
CA GLY A 117 -5.37 -6.68 23.48
C GLY A 117 -4.86 -5.37 24.05
N ALA A 118 -3.59 -5.00 23.86
CA ALA A 118 -3.09 -3.69 24.24
C ALA A 118 -3.89 -2.56 23.58
N TRP A 119 -3.99 -1.42 24.28
CA TRP A 119 -4.27 -0.15 23.62
C TRP A 119 -3.03 0.28 22.86
N ILE A 120 -3.18 0.49 21.55
CA ILE A 120 -2.07 0.92 20.68
C ILE A 120 -2.06 2.45 20.52
N ALA A 121 -3.20 3.11 20.77
CA ALA A 121 -3.32 4.56 20.91
C ALA A 121 -2.94 4.99 22.34
N GLU A 122 -1.91 5.81 22.47
CA GLU A 122 -1.38 6.33 23.74
C GLU A 122 -1.50 7.85 23.86
N GLY A 123 -1.74 8.55 22.76
CA GLY A 123 -1.80 10.00 22.70
C GLY A 123 -3.21 10.59 22.90
N PRO A 124 -3.38 11.90 22.63
CA PRO A 124 -4.66 12.60 22.80
C PRO A 124 -5.78 12.00 21.94
N GLU A 125 -5.46 11.35 20.82
CA GLU A 125 -6.40 10.63 19.97
C GLU A 125 -7.18 9.56 20.73
N ARG A 126 -6.60 8.94 21.78
CA ARG A 126 -7.32 7.97 22.62
C ARG A 126 -8.60 8.53 23.23
N HIS A 127 -8.66 9.84 23.45
CA HIS A 127 -9.80 10.54 24.04
C HIS A 127 -10.64 11.32 23.03
N ARG A 128 -10.07 11.66 21.86
CA ARG A 128 -10.75 12.42 20.79
C ARG A 128 -11.38 11.52 19.74
N GLY A 129 -10.70 10.43 19.40
CA GLY A 129 -11.10 9.47 18.37
C GLY A 129 -12.20 8.54 18.85
N GLU A 130 -12.89 7.92 17.90
CA GLU A 130 -13.92 6.93 18.17
C GLU A 130 -13.26 5.60 18.60
N PRO A 131 -13.49 5.10 19.83
CA PRO A 131 -12.86 3.88 20.31
C PRO A 131 -13.19 2.67 19.44
N ALA A 132 -12.18 1.87 19.12
CA ALA A 132 -12.34 0.70 18.27
C ALA A 132 -11.52 -0.50 18.74
N VAL A 133 -11.95 -1.69 18.32
CA VAL A 133 -11.23 -2.96 18.46
C VAL A 133 -11.12 -3.58 17.08
N VAL A 134 -9.91 -3.96 16.70
CA VAL A 134 -9.68 -4.82 15.54
C VAL A 134 -9.34 -6.21 16.06
N HIS A 135 -9.99 -7.24 15.53
CA HIS A 135 -9.78 -8.62 15.95
C HIS A 135 -9.99 -9.62 14.82
N GLY A 136 -9.46 -10.83 14.98
CA GLY A 136 -9.65 -11.93 14.04
C GLY A 136 -8.75 -13.10 14.35
N ARG A 137 -8.56 -13.98 13.38
CA ARG A 137 -7.62 -15.12 13.44
C ARG A 137 -6.66 -15.09 12.26
N VAL A 138 -5.42 -15.47 12.52
CA VAL A 138 -4.44 -15.82 11.49
C VAL A 138 -4.51 -17.32 11.26
N THR A 139 -4.75 -17.71 10.01
CA THR A 139 -4.91 -19.09 9.56
C THR A 139 -4.13 -19.34 8.27
N ASP A 140 -3.92 -20.59 7.91
CA ASP A 140 -3.58 -20.95 6.53
C ASP A 140 -4.81 -20.86 5.61
N CYS A 141 -4.63 -21.13 4.32
CA CYS A 141 -5.72 -21.08 3.33
C CYS A 141 -6.75 -22.21 3.46
N ASP A 142 -6.47 -23.24 4.26
CA ASP A 142 -7.36 -24.37 4.57
C ASP A 142 -8.11 -24.16 5.92
N GLY A 143 -7.80 -23.08 6.64
CA GLY A 143 -8.46 -22.65 7.87
C GLY A 143 -7.81 -23.14 9.16
N ASN A 144 -6.61 -23.75 9.10
CA ASN A 144 -5.90 -24.15 10.32
C ASN A 144 -5.29 -22.91 10.99
N PRO A 145 -5.44 -22.74 12.31
CA PRO A 145 -4.89 -21.61 13.04
C PRO A 145 -3.36 -21.62 13.02
N LEU A 146 -2.76 -20.45 12.81
CA LEU A 146 -1.31 -20.28 12.80
C LEU A 146 -0.84 -19.69 14.14
N ALA A 147 -0.26 -20.55 14.98
CA ALA A 147 0.37 -20.16 16.23
C ALA A 147 1.72 -19.48 16.01
N GLY A 148 2.04 -18.46 16.80
CA GLY A 148 3.31 -17.73 16.69
C GLY A 148 3.41 -16.85 15.44
N ALA A 149 2.31 -16.60 14.73
CA ALA A 149 2.27 -15.62 13.67
C ALA A 149 2.50 -14.22 14.25
N VAL A 150 3.37 -13.44 13.61
CA VAL A 150 3.74 -12.09 14.04
C VAL A 150 2.98 -11.09 13.18
N LEU A 151 2.22 -10.20 13.81
CA LEU A 151 1.49 -9.11 13.17
C LEU A 151 2.16 -7.78 13.52
N ASP A 152 2.64 -7.06 12.51
CA ASP A 152 3.14 -5.70 12.60
C ASP A 152 2.06 -4.75 12.06
N VAL A 153 1.47 -3.96 12.95
CA VAL A 153 0.29 -3.14 12.72
C VAL A 153 0.67 -1.67 12.83
N TRP A 154 0.17 -0.83 11.92
CA TRP A 154 0.28 0.62 12.01
C TRP A 154 -0.92 1.34 11.36
N GLN A 155 -1.29 2.51 11.87
CA GLN A 155 -2.36 3.34 11.31
C GLN A 155 -2.12 4.83 11.58
N SER A 156 -2.88 5.68 10.90
CA SER A 156 -3.00 7.10 11.25
C SER A 156 -3.90 7.31 12.48
N ASN A 157 -3.75 8.47 13.12
CA ASN A 157 -4.62 8.91 14.20
C ASN A 157 -6.01 9.38 13.72
N ASP A 158 -6.81 9.91 14.64
CA ASP A 158 -8.15 10.46 14.40
C ASP A 158 -8.18 11.67 13.44
N THR A 159 -7.01 12.24 13.14
CA THR A 159 -6.83 13.38 12.22
C THR A 159 -6.07 13.02 10.94
N GLY A 160 -5.71 11.76 10.75
CA GLY A 160 -5.01 11.31 9.54
C GLY A 160 -3.49 11.49 9.56
N LEU A 161 -2.88 11.62 10.74
CA LEU A 161 -1.41 11.74 10.90
C LEU A 161 -0.83 10.48 11.54
N TYR A 162 0.27 9.97 10.99
CA TYR A 162 1.11 8.97 11.65
C TYR A 162 2.02 9.63 12.68
N ASP A 163 2.52 8.87 13.66
CA ASP A 163 3.48 9.30 14.67
C ASP A 163 4.70 10.02 14.07
N SER A 164 5.23 9.52 12.95
CA SER A 164 6.36 10.13 12.24
C SER A 164 6.07 11.52 11.64
N GLN A 165 4.81 11.95 11.62
CA GLN A 165 4.37 13.23 11.06
C GLN A 165 3.89 14.22 12.12
N ASP A 166 3.79 13.79 13.38
CA ASP A 166 3.12 14.53 14.43
C ASP A 166 3.92 14.45 15.74
N ALA A 167 4.64 15.53 16.06
CA ALA A 167 5.47 15.60 17.25
C ALA A 167 4.68 15.56 18.58
N GLU A 168 3.34 15.68 18.53
CA GLU A 168 2.49 15.50 19.71
C GLU A 168 2.19 14.01 19.99
N GLN A 169 2.46 13.11 19.04
CA GLN A 169 2.34 11.67 19.24
C GLN A 169 3.64 11.08 19.80
N PRO A 170 3.57 10.15 20.77
CA PRO A 170 4.75 9.44 21.23
C PRO A 170 5.31 8.51 20.14
N ASP A 171 6.61 8.25 20.18
CA ASP A 171 7.25 7.29 19.27
C ASP A 171 6.58 5.90 19.38
N GLY A 172 6.18 5.32 18.26
CA GLY A 172 5.52 4.02 18.25
C GLY A 172 4.03 4.05 18.64
N ASN A 173 3.42 5.24 18.68
CA ASN A 173 1.98 5.40 18.85
C ASN A 173 1.22 4.79 17.67
N LEU A 174 0.05 4.21 17.94
CA LEU A 174 -0.81 3.55 16.95
C LEU A 174 -0.11 2.44 16.15
N ARG A 175 0.95 1.86 16.73
CA ARG A 175 1.71 0.74 16.18
C ARG A 175 1.76 -0.41 17.17
N ALA A 176 1.72 -1.64 16.68
CA ALA A 176 1.85 -2.83 17.52
C ALA A 176 2.51 -3.99 16.80
N LEU A 177 3.48 -4.63 17.46
CA LEU A 177 3.97 -5.94 17.09
C LEU A 177 3.33 -6.98 18.02
N LEU A 178 2.43 -7.80 17.49
CA LEU A 178 1.65 -8.82 18.20
C LEU A 178 2.09 -10.22 17.78
N THR A 179 1.87 -11.21 18.64
CA THR A 179 2.15 -12.62 18.35
C THR A 179 0.93 -13.46 18.72
N THR A 180 0.45 -14.29 17.79
CA THR A 180 -0.71 -15.16 18.03
C THR A 180 -0.38 -16.32 18.97
N GLY A 181 -1.37 -16.73 19.77
CA GLY A 181 -1.32 -17.97 20.54
C GLY A 181 -1.72 -19.19 19.69
N ASP A 182 -1.91 -20.33 20.36
CA ASP A 182 -2.21 -21.63 19.71
C ASP A 182 -3.48 -21.64 18.85
N ASP A 183 -4.42 -20.74 19.13
CA ASP A 183 -5.67 -20.64 18.40
C ASP A 183 -5.60 -19.64 17.22
N GLY A 184 -4.44 -19.03 16.98
CA GLY A 184 -4.24 -18.07 15.90
C GLY A 184 -4.95 -16.74 16.11
N ALA A 185 -5.63 -16.52 17.25
CA ALA A 185 -6.40 -15.29 17.46
C ALA A 185 -5.49 -14.08 17.69
N TYR A 186 -5.93 -12.92 17.18
CA TYR A 186 -5.35 -11.63 17.48
C TYR A 186 -6.43 -10.59 17.76
N TRP A 187 -6.09 -9.61 18.59
CA TRP A 187 -6.89 -8.40 18.77
C TRP A 187 -6.07 -7.29 19.43
N PHE A 188 -6.48 -6.04 19.19
CA PHE A 188 -5.92 -4.86 19.84
C PHE A 188 -6.97 -3.75 19.92
N ARG A 189 -6.79 -2.86 20.90
CA ARG A 189 -7.64 -1.68 21.10
C ARG A 189 -6.99 -0.47 20.47
N THR A 190 -7.78 0.32 19.75
CA THR A 190 -7.32 1.47 18.99
C THR A 190 -8.42 2.53 18.92
N VAL A 191 -8.24 3.53 18.08
CA VAL A 191 -9.29 4.42 17.60
C VAL A 191 -9.53 4.16 16.11
N LYS A 192 -10.75 4.40 15.65
CA LYS A 192 -11.08 4.35 14.22
C LYS A 192 -10.13 5.28 13.45
N PRO A 193 -9.39 4.78 12.43
CA PRO A 193 -8.50 5.62 11.65
C PRO A 193 -9.29 6.65 10.84
N SER A 194 -8.63 7.74 10.49
CA SER A 194 -9.17 8.76 9.58
C SER A 194 -8.52 8.68 8.21
N SER A 195 -9.32 9.02 7.20
CA SER A 195 -8.84 9.32 5.85
C SER A 195 -7.80 10.44 5.87
N TYR A 196 -6.81 10.35 4.98
CA TYR A 196 -5.73 11.34 4.94
C TYR A 196 -5.19 11.56 3.52
N PRO A 197 -4.64 12.74 3.22
CA PRO A 197 -3.99 13.00 1.94
C PRO A 197 -2.58 12.38 1.90
N VAL A 198 -2.18 11.84 0.76
CA VAL A 198 -0.76 11.63 0.45
C VAL A 198 -0.02 12.99 0.37
N PRO A 199 1.32 13.05 0.52
CA PRO A 199 2.06 14.30 0.38
C PRO A 199 1.77 15.02 -0.96
N THR A 200 1.49 16.31 -0.91
CA THR A 200 1.15 17.12 -2.11
C THR A 200 2.03 18.36 -2.32
N ASP A 201 3.03 18.53 -1.48
CA ASP A 201 3.99 19.64 -1.51
C ASP A 201 5.12 19.45 -2.54
N GLY A 202 5.23 18.26 -3.13
CA GLY A 202 6.21 17.91 -4.16
C GLY A 202 5.67 17.87 -5.60
N PRO A 203 6.51 17.50 -6.57
CA PRO A 203 6.13 17.37 -7.96
C PRO A 203 4.96 16.41 -8.18
N VAL A 204 4.85 15.33 -7.41
CA VAL A 204 3.71 14.40 -7.57
C VAL A 204 2.39 15.09 -7.20
N GLY A 205 2.40 15.98 -6.21
CA GLY A 205 1.25 16.84 -5.91
C GLY A 205 0.90 17.81 -7.05
N GLU A 206 1.89 18.31 -7.81
CA GLU A 206 1.64 19.06 -9.05
C GLU A 206 0.98 18.20 -10.12
N LEU A 207 1.45 16.96 -10.30
CA LEU A 207 0.88 16.01 -11.25
C LEU A 207 -0.59 15.72 -10.92
N LEU A 208 -0.90 15.40 -9.66
CA LEU A 208 -2.28 15.13 -9.23
C LEU A 208 -3.21 16.30 -9.52
N ARG A 209 -2.78 17.53 -9.23
CA ARG A 209 -3.53 18.75 -9.58
C ARG A 209 -3.72 18.91 -11.08
N ALA A 210 -2.67 18.65 -11.87
CA ALA A 210 -2.72 18.77 -13.32
C ALA A 210 -3.69 17.76 -13.98
N ILE A 211 -3.82 16.57 -13.40
CA ILE A 211 -4.74 15.52 -13.89
C ILE A 211 -6.10 15.51 -13.17
N GLY A 212 -6.37 16.49 -12.28
CA GLY A 212 -7.64 16.64 -11.59
C GLY A 212 -7.94 15.54 -10.56
N ARG A 213 -6.93 14.92 -9.96
CA ARG A 213 -7.08 13.88 -8.93
C ARG A 213 -6.87 14.43 -7.52
N HIS A 214 -7.69 13.97 -6.58
CA HIS A 214 -7.51 14.28 -5.16
C HIS A 214 -6.40 13.40 -4.54
N PRO A 215 -5.76 13.85 -3.44
CA PRO A 215 -4.69 13.10 -2.79
C PRO A 215 -5.17 12.12 -1.71
N MET A 216 -6.48 12.06 -1.44
CA MET A 216 -7.01 11.32 -0.29
C MET A 216 -6.89 9.80 -0.45
N ARG A 217 -6.44 9.15 0.62
CA ARG A 217 -6.58 7.72 0.88
C ARG A 217 -7.74 7.49 1.86
N PRO A 218 -8.58 6.46 1.66
CA PRO A 218 -9.63 6.09 2.61
C PRO A 218 -9.05 5.70 3.97
N ALA A 219 -9.84 5.79 5.04
CA ALA A 219 -9.42 5.33 6.36
C ALA A 219 -9.04 3.84 6.35
N HIS A 220 -7.88 3.50 6.91
CA HIS A 220 -7.40 2.12 6.95
C HIS A 220 -6.42 1.83 8.09
N VAL A 221 -6.26 0.55 8.41
CA VAL A 221 -5.21 -0.01 9.25
C VAL A 221 -4.28 -0.84 8.37
N HIS A 222 -2.97 -0.65 8.47
CA HIS A 222 -2.01 -1.52 7.81
C HIS A 222 -1.67 -2.73 8.68
N ILE A 223 -1.46 -3.87 8.04
CA ILE A 223 -1.00 -5.09 8.70
C ILE A 223 0.05 -5.78 7.82
N LYS A 224 1.20 -6.09 8.42
CA LYS A 224 2.16 -7.07 7.93
C LYS A 224 2.09 -8.32 8.78
N VAL A 225 1.97 -9.49 8.15
CA VAL A 225 1.92 -10.77 8.86
C VAL A 225 3.01 -11.70 8.36
N GLN A 226 3.70 -12.33 9.30
CA GLN A 226 4.68 -13.37 9.05
C GLN A 226 4.37 -14.59 9.90
N ALA A 227 4.46 -15.78 9.31
CA ALA A 227 4.36 -17.05 10.01
C ALA A 227 5.36 -18.04 9.41
N ALA A 228 5.88 -18.95 10.21
CA ALA A 228 6.84 -19.95 9.74
C ALA A 228 6.23 -20.81 8.62
N GLY A 229 6.97 -21.02 7.53
CA GLY A 229 6.53 -21.81 6.38
C GLY A 229 5.43 -21.16 5.53
N HIS A 230 5.16 -19.86 5.72
CA HIS A 230 4.15 -19.13 4.96
C HIS A 230 4.74 -17.87 4.32
N ARG A 231 4.22 -17.50 3.16
CA ARG A 231 4.59 -16.26 2.47
C ARG A 231 4.20 -15.06 3.35
N PRO A 232 5.11 -14.08 3.57
CA PRO A 232 4.75 -12.83 4.23
C PRO A 232 3.60 -12.13 3.50
N LEU A 233 2.71 -11.50 4.25
CA LEU A 233 1.59 -10.72 3.73
C LEU A 233 1.70 -9.28 4.20
N THR A 234 1.70 -8.33 3.27
CA THR A 234 1.41 -6.91 3.56
C THR A 234 0.02 -6.61 3.04
N THR A 235 -0.86 -6.05 3.86
CA THR A 235 -2.24 -5.75 3.50
C THR A 235 -2.82 -4.57 4.29
N HIS A 236 -4.07 -4.23 4.00
CA HIS A 236 -4.84 -3.19 4.69
C HIS A 236 -6.19 -3.73 5.16
N ILE A 237 -6.73 -3.12 6.20
CA ILE A 237 -8.15 -3.16 6.56
C ILE A 237 -8.72 -1.76 6.28
N PHE A 238 -9.56 -1.62 5.26
CA PHE A 238 -10.24 -0.37 4.93
C PHE A 238 -11.57 -0.26 5.68
N VAL A 239 -11.89 0.95 6.15
CA VAL A 239 -13.14 1.20 6.87
C VAL A 239 -14.30 1.29 5.87
N ALA A 240 -15.29 0.40 6.02
CA ALA A 240 -16.51 0.44 5.21
C ALA A 240 -17.25 1.79 5.35
N GLY A 241 -17.78 2.27 4.23
CA GLY A 241 -18.51 3.54 4.15
C GLY A 241 -17.63 4.80 4.10
N ASP A 242 -16.30 4.67 4.07
CA ASP A 242 -15.41 5.80 3.84
C ASP A 242 -15.64 6.42 2.44
N PRO A 243 -15.72 7.75 2.32
CA PRO A 243 -16.04 8.42 1.05
C PRO A 243 -15.00 8.24 -0.06
N TYR A 244 -13.78 7.80 0.26
CA TYR A 244 -12.69 7.63 -0.71
C TYR A 244 -12.44 6.18 -1.13
N LEU A 245 -13.26 5.22 -0.70
CA LEU A 245 -13.09 3.80 -1.11
C LEU A 245 -13.07 3.63 -2.63
N GLY A 246 -13.95 4.34 -3.34
CA GLY A 246 -14.04 4.27 -4.81
C GLY A 246 -13.02 5.13 -5.56
N SER A 247 -12.16 5.86 -4.85
CA SER A 247 -11.27 6.84 -5.46
C SER A 247 -9.92 6.98 -4.75
N ASP A 248 -9.48 5.95 -4.03
CA ASP A 248 -8.19 5.93 -3.33
C ASP A 248 -7.04 6.40 -4.24
N ALA A 249 -6.31 7.42 -3.78
CA ALA A 249 -5.20 8.00 -4.52
C ALA A 249 -4.13 6.94 -4.89
N ALA A 250 -3.93 5.93 -4.03
CA ALA A 250 -2.92 4.89 -4.21
C ALA A 250 -3.43 3.61 -4.90
N PHE A 251 -4.73 3.52 -5.26
CA PHE A 251 -5.31 2.32 -5.87
C PHE A 251 -5.06 1.04 -5.06
N ALA A 252 -5.15 1.11 -3.73
CA ALA A 252 -4.86 0.01 -2.81
C ALA A 252 -6.12 -0.74 -2.35
N VAL A 253 -7.30 -0.16 -2.57
CA VAL A 253 -8.58 -0.76 -2.14
C VAL A 253 -8.90 -2.00 -2.98
N LYS A 254 -9.16 -3.10 -2.28
CA LYS A 254 -9.73 -4.34 -2.83
C LYS A 254 -10.98 -4.67 -2.00
N ASP A 255 -12.07 -5.11 -2.63
CA ASP A 255 -13.36 -5.31 -1.94
C ASP A 255 -13.26 -6.22 -0.71
N ALA A 256 -12.45 -7.27 -0.79
CA ALA A 256 -12.22 -8.21 0.31
C ALA A 256 -11.44 -7.61 1.51
N LEU A 257 -10.88 -6.42 1.35
CA LEU A 257 -10.16 -5.68 2.39
C LEU A 257 -11.03 -4.59 3.04
N VAL A 258 -12.28 -4.41 2.60
CA VAL A 258 -13.23 -3.46 3.18
C VAL A 258 -13.98 -4.13 4.32
N THR A 259 -13.82 -3.58 5.53
CA THR A 259 -14.36 -4.16 6.77
C THR A 259 -15.29 -3.19 7.46
N ASP A 260 -16.43 -3.69 7.93
CA ASP A 260 -17.36 -2.92 8.74
C ASP A 260 -16.80 -2.69 10.15
N PHE A 261 -16.87 -1.44 10.61
CA PHE A 261 -16.60 -1.06 11.99
C PHE A 261 -17.95 -0.84 12.68
N LEU A 262 -18.46 -1.88 13.35
CA LEU A 262 -19.83 -1.91 13.87
C LEU A 262 -19.88 -1.63 15.38
N PRO A 263 -20.91 -0.94 15.90
CA PRO A 263 -21.08 -0.75 17.34
C PRO A 263 -21.09 -2.07 18.11
N SER A 264 -20.36 -2.11 19.22
CA SER A 264 -20.23 -3.25 20.11
C SER A 264 -20.12 -2.81 21.58
N ALA A 265 -20.44 -3.75 22.47
CA ALA A 265 -20.30 -3.64 23.92
C ALA A 265 -19.75 -4.96 24.51
N ASP A 266 -19.04 -5.75 23.70
CA ASP A 266 -18.52 -7.04 24.11
C ASP A 266 -17.44 -6.88 25.20
N ALA A 267 -17.78 -7.34 26.41
CA ALA A 267 -16.93 -7.21 27.59
C ALA A 267 -15.59 -7.94 27.47
N ARG A 268 -15.46 -8.92 26.54
CA ARG A 268 -14.20 -9.66 26.36
C ARG A 268 -13.02 -8.78 25.96
N PHE A 269 -13.29 -7.64 25.34
CA PHE A 269 -12.25 -6.70 24.90
C PHE A 269 -11.83 -5.69 25.97
N GLY A 270 -12.49 -5.67 27.14
CA GLY A 270 -12.11 -4.79 28.24
C GLY A 270 -12.12 -3.31 27.86
N MET A 271 -13.18 -2.88 27.16
CA MET A 271 -13.46 -1.49 26.81
C MET A 271 -14.32 -0.84 27.90
N ASP A 272 -14.06 0.43 28.22
CA ASP A 272 -14.75 1.14 29.31
C ASP A 272 -16.19 1.57 28.95
N GLY A 273 -16.57 1.49 27.68
CA GLY A 273 -17.87 1.90 27.16
C GLY A 273 -18.11 1.38 25.74
N PRO A 274 -19.16 1.87 25.04
CA PRO A 274 -19.42 1.50 23.65
C PRO A 274 -18.22 1.78 22.75
N PHE A 275 -17.98 0.88 21.79
CA PHE A 275 -16.87 0.96 20.84
C PHE A 275 -17.28 0.39 19.49
N LEU A 276 -16.44 0.57 18.47
CA LEU A 276 -16.59 -0.11 17.18
C LEU A 276 -15.75 -1.39 17.14
N ALA A 277 -16.31 -2.50 16.67
CA ALA A 277 -15.60 -3.73 16.42
C ALA A 277 -15.41 -3.94 14.91
N ALA A 278 -14.19 -4.26 14.50
CA ALA A 278 -13.84 -4.69 13.15
C ALA A 278 -13.27 -6.11 13.22
N GLU A 279 -14.00 -7.06 12.64
CA GLU A 279 -13.57 -8.45 12.52
C GLU A 279 -12.88 -8.67 11.16
N PHE A 280 -11.65 -9.17 11.19
CA PHE A 280 -10.86 -9.41 9.99
C PHE A 280 -10.00 -10.67 10.16
N ASP A 281 -10.37 -11.76 9.48
CA ASP A 281 -9.55 -12.96 9.46
C ASP A 281 -8.47 -12.87 8.38
N ILE A 282 -7.27 -13.33 8.73
CA ILE A 282 -6.10 -13.31 7.86
C ILE A 282 -5.78 -14.75 7.47
N ARG A 283 -5.65 -14.99 6.17
CA ARG A 283 -5.32 -16.29 5.57
C ARG A 283 -4.03 -16.18 4.80
N LEU A 284 -3.00 -16.86 5.29
CA LEU A 284 -1.68 -16.89 4.68
C LEU A 284 -1.55 -18.08 3.75
N VAL A 285 -0.72 -17.90 2.72
CA VAL A 285 -0.40 -18.96 1.76
C VAL A 285 0.90 -19.63 2.19
N GLU A 286 0.94 -20.95 2.20
CA GLU A 286 2.14 -21.73 2.49
C GLU A 286 3.27 -21.40 1.48
N GLU A 287 4.51 -21.44 1.93
CA GLU A 287 5.66 -21.32 1.04
C GLU A 287 5.70 -22.50 0.06
N GLY A 288 5.79 -22.19 -1.24
CA GLY A 288 5.84 -23.20 -2.29
C GLY A 288 4.48 -23.78 -2.68
N ASP A 289 3.36 -23.24 -2.17
CA ASP A 289 2.03 -23.57 -2.67
C ASP A 289 1.95 -23.30 -4.18
N PRO A 290 1.65 -24.31 -5.02
CA PRO A 290 1.56 -24.14 -6.47
C PRO A 290 0.21 -23.60 -6.95
N ARG A 291 -0.78 -23.41 -6.05
CA ARG A 291 -2.13 -22.93 -6.37
C ARG A 291 -2.19 -21.43 -6.68
#